data_AF-A0A2I0DQA5-F1
#
_entry.id   AF-A0A2I0DQA5-F1
#
_cell.length_a   1.000
_cell.length_b   1.000
_cell.length_c   1.000
_cell.angle_alpha   90.00
_cell.angle_beta   90.00
_cell.angle_gamma   90.00
#
_symmetry.space_group_name_H-M   'P 1'
#
loop_
_entity.id
_entity.type
_entity.pdbx_description
1 polymer ?
#
loop_
_entity_poly.entity_id
_entity_poly.type
_entity_poly.pdbx_seq_one_letter_code
_entity_poly.pdbx_strand_id
1 'polypeptide(L)'
;MTKPADKKSYKKIRLCQLVAATHTVEPALTTAQIAIRHDVGEKAIRNWLRQGSDAPKAFKDQNKWYVSISEYQNWEVRSKR
;
A
#
# COMPACT_ATOMS: atom_id res chain seq x y z
N MET A 1 56.39 6.34 -14.21
CA MET A 1 55.22 5.92 -15.02
C MET A 1 54.05 5.62 -14.08
N THR A 2 53.17 6.59 -13.83
CA THR A 2 51.98 6.42 -12.99
C THR A 2 50.77 6.10 -13.87
N LYS A 3 50.10 4.97 -13.60
CA LYS A 3 48.87 4.53 -14.29
C LYS A 3 47.74 5.53 -14.04
N PRO A 4 46.92 5.89 -15.04
CA PRO A 4 45.76 6.74 -14.80
C PRO A 4 44.70 5.95 -14.02
N ALA A 5 44.16 6.57 -12.98
CA ALA A 5 43.05 6.04 -12.20
C ALA A 5 41.82 5.85 -13.10
N ASP A 6 41.31 4.63 -13.14
CA ASP A 6 40.02 4.28 -13.72
C ASP A 6 38.92 5.15 -13.09
N LYS A 7 38.49 6.19 -13.81
CA LYS A 7 37.32 6.98 -13.45
C LYS A 7 36.11 6.08 -13.66
N LYS A 8 35.69 5.37 -12.61
CA LYS A 8 34.42 4.64 -12.58
C LYS A 8 33.30 5.60 -12.97
N SER A 9 32.87 5.49 -14.22
CA SER A 9 31.73 6.23 -14.76
C SER A 9 30.48 5.70 -14.04
N TYR A 10 29.99 6.46 -13.07
CA TYR A 10 28.72 6.18 -12.41
C TYR A 10 27.63 6.33 -13.48
N LYS A 11 27.23 5.19 -14.07
CA LYS A 11 26.10 5.15 -15.01
C LYS A 11 24.91 5.79 -14.32
N LYS A 12 24.43 6.90 -14.89
CA LYS A 12 23.25 7.64 -14.43
C LYS A 12 22.08 6.65 -14.37
N ILE A 13 21.71 6.23 -13.15
CA ILE A 13 20.58 5.32 -12.94
C ILE A 13 19.34 6.05 -13.46
N ARG A 14 18.59 5.40 -14.34
CA ARG A 14 17.38 5.99 -14.91
C ARG A 14 16.31 6.04 -13.82
N LEU A 15 15.49 7.10 -13.80
CA LEU A 15 14.41 7.27 -12.82
C LEU A 15 13.50 6.02 -12.74
N CYS A 16 13.18 5.40 -13.88
CA CYS A 16 12.39 4.17 -13.91
C CYS A 16 13.04 2.98 -13.19
N GLN A 17 14.38 2.89 -13.17
CA GLN A 17 15.10 1.84 -12.44
C GLN A 17 15.06 2.08 -10.93
N LEU A 18 15.11 3.34 -10.50
CA LEU A 18 14.92 3.73 -9.10
C LEU A 18 13.48 3.45 -8.65
N VAL A 19 12.49 3.81 -9.46
CA VAL A 19 11.07 3.53 -9.18
C VAL A 19 10.83 2.03 -9.10
N ALA A 20 11.35 1.23 -10.04
CA ALA A 20 11.23 -0.23 -9.98
C ALA A 20 11.91 -0.85 -8.76
N ALA A 21 13.07 -0.33 -8.34
CA ALA A 21 13.77 -0.80 -7.15
C ALA A 21 13.08 -0.43 -5.83
N THR A 22 12.23 0.60 -5.84
CA THR A 22 11.47 1.08 -4.67
C THR A 22 10.02 0.61 -4.67
N HIS A 23 9.53 0.04 -5.77
CA HIS A 23 8.18 -0.51 -5.88
C HIS A 23 8.09 -1.82 -5.10
N THR A 24 7.80 -1.74 -3.81
CA THR A 24 7.40 -2.89 -3.00
C THR A 24 5.91 -3.13 -3.20
N VAL A 25 5.52 -4.39 -3.39
CA VAL A 25 4.11 -4.75 -3.43
C VAL A 25 3.58 -4.59 -2.00
N GLU A 26 2.77 -3.55 -1.78
CA GLU A 26 2.14 -3.38 -0.47
C GLU A 26 1.08 -4.48 -0.26
N PRO A 27 1.14 -5.21 0.88
CA PRO A 27 0.09 -6.14 1.23
C PRO A 27 -1.23 -5.40 1.50
N ALA A 28 -2.34 -6.01 1.09
CA ALA A 28 -3.68 -5.46 1.27
C ALA A 28 -4.59 -6.44 2.00
N LEU A 29 -5.50 -5.90 2.80
CA LEU A 29 -6.56 -6.62 3.50
C LEU A 29 -7.81 -6.70 2.64
N THR A 30 -8.40 -7.89 2.62
CA THR A 30 -9.72 -8.15 2.04
C THR A 30 -10.84 -7.76 3.01
N THR A 31 -12.06 -7.58 2.49
CA THR A 31 -13.25 -7.35 3.33
C THR A 31 -13.48 -8.47 4.36
N ALA A 32 -13.15 -9.71 4.02
CA ALA A 32 -13.26 -10.86 4.94
C ALA A 32 -12.29 -10.74 6.12
N GLN A 33 -11.04 -10.35 5.88
CA GLN A 33 -10.05 -10.15 6.94
C GLN A 33 -10.41 -8.98 7.85
N ILE A 34 -10.94 -7.90 7.28
CA ILE A 34 -11.43 -6.74 8.05
C ILE A 34 -12.67 -7.14 8.86
N ALA A 35 -13.60 -7.89 8.27
CA ALA A 35 -14.79 -8.42 8.94
C ALA A 35 -14.44 -9.25 10.18
N ILE A 36 -13.46 -10.16 10.07
CA ILE A 36 -12.96 -10.97 11.18
C ILE A 36 -12.36 -10.10 12.30
N ARG A 37 -11.63 -9.03 11.96
CA ARG A 37 -11.03 -8.13 12.97
C ARG A 37 -12.05 -7.33 13.77
N HIS A 38 -13.16 -6.96 13.13
CA HIS A 38 -14.19 -6.14 13.75
C HIS A 38 -15.38 -6.95 14.28
N ASP A 39 -15.38 -8.27 14.10
CA ASP A 39 -16.49 -9.17 14.42
C ASP A 39 -17.83 -8.72 13.80
N VAL A 40 -17.77 -8.27 12.54
CA VAL A 40 -18.95 -7.80 11.77
C VAL A 40 -19.02 -8.51 10.42
N GLY A 41 -20.22 -8.60 9.85
CA GLY A 41 -20.40 -9.24 8.54
C GLY A 41 -19.72 -8.49 7.40
N GLU A 42 -19.23 -9.23 6.39
CA GLU A 42 -18.55 -8.66 5.21
C GLU A 42 -19.38 -7.61 4.45
N LYS A 43 -20.72 -7.76 4.45
CA LYS A 43 -21.63 -6.79 3.82
C LYS A 43 -21.57 -5.43 4.53
N ALA A 44 -21.45 -5.43 5.86
CA ALA A 44 -21.32 -4.21 6.65
C ALA A 44 -20.00 -3.51 6.33
N ILE A 45 -18.88 -4.25 6.32
CA ILE A 45 -17.57 -3.71 5.91
C ILE A 45 -17.62 -3.15 4.50
N ARG A 46 -18.21 -3.87 3.53
CA ARG A 46 -18.30 -3.39 2.15
C ARG A 46 -19.10 -2.09 2.02
N ASN A 47 -20.20 -1.97 2.77
CA ASN A 47 -20.99 -0.75 2.79
C ASN A 47 -20.22 0.40 3.45
N TRP A 48 -19.52 0.12 4.53
CA TRP A 48 -18.65 1.08 5.22
C TRP A 48 -17.52 1.60 4.31
N LEU A 49 -16.78 0.70 3.65
CA LEU A 49 -15.73 1.09 2.68
C LEU A 49 -16.28 1.90 1.50
N ARG A 50 -17.56 1.71 1.13
CA ARG A 50 -18.23 2.48 0.06
C ARG A 50 -18.63 3.89 0.49
N GLN A 51 -18.95 4.10 1.76
CA GLN A 51 -19.36 5.42 2.27
C GLN A 51 -18.18 6.40 2.33
N GLY A 52 -16.96 5.91 2.55
CA GLY A 52 -15.70 6.64 2.31
C GLY A 52 -15.37 7.80 3.26
N SER A 53 -16.34 8.34 3.99
CA SER A 53 -16.14 9.48 4.90
C SER A 53 -15.44 9.12 6.21
N ASP A 54 -15.67 7.91 6.72
CA ASP A 54 -15.10 7.40 7.98
C ASP A 54 -14.43 6.02 7.79
N ALA A 55 -14.06 5.71 6.55
CA ALA A 55 -13.47 4.44 6.17
C ALA A 55 -12.04 4.65 5.68
N PRO A 56 -11.14 3.67 5.85
CA PRO A 56 -9.82 3.71 5.26
C PRO A 56 -9.94 3.76 3.73
N LYS A 57 -8.98 4.41 3.07
CA LYS A 57 -8.96 4.48 1.60
C LYS A 57 -8.86 3.08 1.00
N ALA A 58 -9.97 2.64 0.41
CA ALA A 58 -10.08 1.33 -0.23
C ALA A 58 -9.93 1.44 -1.74
N PHE A 59 -9.49 0.35 -2.37
CA PHE A 59 -9.49 0.18 -3.81
C PHE A 59 -10.20 -1.12 -4.18
N LYS A 60 -10.67 -1.19 -5.43
CA LYS A 60 -11.40 -2.34 -5.94
C LYS A 60 -10.55 -3.04 -6.98
N ASP A 61 -10.33 -4.34 -6.78
CA ASP A 61 -9.63 -5.21 -7.74
C ASP A 61 -10.40 -6.51 -7.92
N GLN A 62 -10.54 -7.01 -9.15
CA GLN A 62 -11.30 -8.23 -9.49
C GLN A 62 -12.67 -8.36 -8.77
N ASN A 63 -13.43 -7.27 -8.70
CA ASN A 63 -14.72 -7.18 -8.01
C ASN A 63 -14.68 -7.37 -6.47
N LYS A 64 -13.51 -7.39 -5.87
CA LYS A 64 -13.29 -7.43 -4.42
C LYS A 64 -12.75 -6.09 -3.93
N TRP A 65 -13.07 -5.75 -2.69
CA TRP A 65 -12.57 -4.55 -2.05
C TRP A 65 -11.34 -4.88 -1.23
N TYR A 66 -10.34 -4.03 -1.36
CA TYR A 66 -9.06 -4.13 -0.71
C TYR A 66 -8.71 -2.82 -0.02
N VAL A 67 -8.00 -2.92 1.08
CA VAL A 67 -7.44 -1.78 1.81
C VAL A 67 -5.97 -2.09 2.02
N SER A 68 -5.06 -1.19 1.67
CA SER A 68 -3.64 -1.42 1.98
C SER A 68 -3.45 -1.49 3.49
N ILE A 69 -2.52 -2.34 3.96
CA ILE A 69 -2.29 -2.48 5.41
C ILE A 69 -1.87 -1.14 6.03
N SER A 70 -1.04 -0.37 5.31
CA SER A 70 -0.58 0.97 5.70
C SER A 70 -1.75 1.92 5.94
N GLU A 71 -2.68 2.01 4.99
CA GLU A 71 -3.85 2.87 5.09
C GLU A 71 -4.78 2.43 6.23
N TYR A 72 -5.00 1.12 6.36
CA TYR A 72 -5.84 0.57 7.43
C TYR A 72 -5.27 0.90 8.82
N GLN A 73 -3.96 0.76 9.02
CA GLN A 73 -3.29 1.12 10.27
C GLN A 73 -3.37 2.63 10.55
N ASN A 74 -3.11 3.46 9.54
CA ASN A 74 -3.20 4.91 9.66
C ASN A 74 -4.62 5.35 10.02
N TRP A 75 -5.63 4.72 9.43
CA TRP A 75 -7.02 4.94 9.79
C TRP A 75 -7.28 4.51 11.25
N GLU A 76 -6.89 3.31 11.67
CA GLU A 76 -7.10 2.86 13.07
C GLU A 76 -6.49 3.83 14.10
N VAL A 77 -5.33 4.40 13.80
CA VAL A 77 -4.68 5.41 14.66
C VAL A 77 -5.49 6.71 14.70
N ARG A 78 -6.03 7.16 13.57
CA ARG A 78 -6.87 8.36 13.49
C ARG A 78 -8.20 8.19 14.22
N SER A 79 -8.82 7.01 14.09
CA SER A 79 -10.15 6.73 14.65
C SER A 79 -10.15 6.51 16.17
N LYS A 80 -8.97 6.28 16.77
CA LYS A 80 -8.80 6.12 18.24
C LYS A 80 -8.47 7.43 18.96
N ARG A 81 -8.30 8.54 18.23
CA ARG A 81 -8.12 9.88 18.82
C ARG A 81 -9.47 10.54 19.05
#